data_AF-A0A7C5T3J2-F1
#
_entry.id   AF-A0A7C5T3J2-F1
#
_cell.length_a   1.000
_cell.length_b   1.000
_cell.length_c   1.000
_cell.angle_alpha   90.00
_cell.angle_beta   90.00
_cell.angle_gamma   90.00
#
_symmetry.space_group_name_H-M   'P 1'
#
loop_
_entity.id
_entity.type
_entity.pdbx_description
1 polymer ?
#
loop_
_entity_poly.entity_id
_entity_poly.type
_entity_poly.pdbx_seq_one_letter_code
_entity_poly.pdbx_strand_id
1 'polypeptide(L)'
;MSISPDSYWSTPFTRSGRSTLVPKGPWTYAITGLGASYRAEESALSEVVPKPLKVVDGEVFTYVVEIVTYSPHASELVVEAPDQLYYHEGAFFVKVEYGGRLYAYCPFMWVDSDISLLRGLLVGWPKKLARVALTKLHPLLPGFERPRRGLRLGGYVARAGSTLY
;
A
#
# COMPACT_ATOMS: atom_id res chain seq x y z
N MET A 1 -31.58 -21.90 0.88
CA MET A 1 -31.15 -20.56 0.45
C MET A 1 -29.68 -20.62 0.09
N SER A 2 -29.35 -20.38 -1.17
CA SER A 2 -27.99 -20.45 -1.70
C SER A 2 -27.18 -19.23 -1.27
N ILE A 3 -25.89 -19.46 -1.01
CA ILE A 3 -24.91 -18.41 -0.81
C ILE A 3 -24.67 -17.75 -2.16
N SER A 4 -24.95 -16.45 -2.31
CA SER A 4 -24.64 -15.71 -3.55
C SER A 4 -23.12 -15.48 -3.60
N PRO A 5 -22.41 -15.99 -4.63
CA PRO A 5 -20.96 -15.83 -4.78
C PRO A 5 -20.51 -14.36 -4.88
N ASP A 6 -21.40 -13.48 -5.32
CA ASP A 6 -21.10 -12.06 -5.59
C ASP A 6 -20.98 -11.20 -4.32
N SER A 7 -21.13 -11.82 -3.14
CA SER A 7 -21.13 -11.13 -1.85
C SER A 7 -19.76 -11.12 -1.14
N TYR A 8 -18.79 -11.93 -1.58
CA TYR A 8 -17.53 -12.11 -0.86
C TYR A 8 -16.31 -11.79 -1.71
N TRP A 9 -15.36 -11.09 -1.10
CA TRP A 9 -14.08 -10.73 -1.73
C TRP A 9 -12.94 -11.68 -1.37
N SER A 10 -13.05 -12.41 -0.25
CA SER A 10 -12.03 -13.38 0.15
C SER A 10 -12.59 -14.48 1.05
N THR A 11 -11.82 -15.55 1.20
CA THR A 11 -12.06 -16.64 2.15
C THR A 11 -11.75 -16.24 3.61
N PRO A 12 -12.16 -17.07 4.60
CA PRO A 12 -13.16 -18.13 4.50
C PRO A 12 -14.59 -17.62 4.33
N PHE A 13 -15.36 -18.29 3.48
CA PHE A 13 -16.77 -17.97 3.25
C PHE A 13 -17.63 -18.62 4.34
N THR A 14 -18.33 -17.81 5.12
CA THR A 14 -19.27 -18.27 6.14
C THR A 14 -20.65 -17.70 5.87
N ARG A 15 -21.69 -18.29 6.47
CA ARG A 15 -23.08 -17.88 6.25
C ARG A 15 -23.32 -16.39 6.54
N SER A 16 -22.63 -15.83 7.54
CA SER A 16 -22.74 -14.42 7.91
C SER A 16 -21.83 -13.50 7.10
N GLY A 17 -20.83 -14.03 6.38
CA GLY A 17 -19.80 -13.24 5.71
C GLY A 17 -18.78 -12.59 6.63
N ARG A 18 -18.97 -12.63 7.95
CA ARG A 18 -18.11 -11.93 8.91
C ARG A 18 -16.69 -12.48 9.00
N SER A 19 -16.44 -13.64 8.40
CA SER A 19 -15.13 -14.31 8.43
C SER A 19 -14.26 -13.99 7.22
N THR A 20 -14.77 -13.27 6.22
CA THR A 20 -13.95 -12.87 5.07
C THR A 20 -12.86 -11.90 5.50
N LEU A 21 -11.60 -12.21 5.19
CA LEU A 21 -10.48 -11.30 5.53
C LEU A 21 -10.59 -9.92 4.87
N VAL A 22 -10.98 -9.86 3.59
CA VAL A 22 -11.12 -8.60 2.85
C VAL A 22 -12.58 -8.17 2.87
N PRO A 23 -12.92 -7.06 3.55
CA PRO A 23 -14.29 -6.56 3.56
C PRO A 23 -14.69 -6.09 2.16
N LYS A 24 -16.00 -6.12 1.86
CA LYS A 24 -16.52 -5.64 0.58
C LYS A 24 -16.16 -4.17 0.34
N GLY A 25 -15.68 -3.83 -0.87
CA GLY A 25 -15.43 -2.46 -1.29
C GLY A 25 -16.72 -1.64 -1.51
N PRO A 26 -16.63 -0.32 -1.79
CA PRO A 26 -15.41 0.43 -2.01
C PRO A 26 -14.61 0.61 -0.71
N TRP A 27 -13.29 0.75 -0.87
CA TRP A 27 -12.39 1.10 0.22
C TRP A 27 -11.88 2.52 0.03
N THR A 28 -12.06 3.34 1.04
CA THR A 28 -11.45 4.68 1.11
C THR A 28 -10.13 4.58 1.87
N TYR A 29 -9.14 5.38 1.47
CA TYR A 29 -7.81 5.40 2.06
C TYR A 29 -7.41 6.82 2.40
N ALA A 30 -6.88 7.03 3.60
CA ALA A 30 -6.15 8.23 4.00
C ALA A 30 -4.69 7.85 4.20
N ILE A 31 -3.77 8.60 3.58
CA ILE A 31 -2.36 8.24 3.51
C ILE A 31 -1.53 9.39 4.05
N THR A 32 -0.61 9.10 4.96
CA THR A 32 0.39 10.06 5.45
C THR A 32 1.75 9.38 5.48
N GLY A 33 2.79 10.04 4.99
CA GLY A 33 4.14 9.50 5.11
C GLY A 33 5.19 10.26 4.33
N LEU A 34 6.24 9.53 3.99
CA LEU A 34 7.45 10.04 3.36
C LEU A 34 7.50 9.57 1.91
N GLY A 35 7.64 10.51 0.97
CA GLY A 35 7.81 10.21 -0.44
C GLY A 35 9.12 10.78 -0.96
N ALA A 36 9.73 10.08 -1.91
CA ALA A 36 10.92 10.54 -2.62
C ALA A 36 10.79 10.20 -4.11
N SER A 37 11.27 11.11 -4.95
CA SER A 37 11.40 10.88 -6.39
C SER A 37 12.87 10.87 -6.77
N TYR A 38 13.26 9.95 -7.65
CA TYR A 38 14.62 9.84 -8.16
C TYR A 38 14.60 9.31 -9.60
N ARG A 39 15.77 9.31 -10.25
CA ARG A 39 15.97 8.68 -11.56
C ARG A 39 16.86 7.45 -11.40
N ALA A 40 16.50 6.37 -12.06
CA ALA A 40 17.26 5.13 -12.11
C ALA A 40 17.63 4.79 -13.56
N GLU A 41 18.58 3.87 -13.72
CA GLU A 41 18.97 3.33 -15.02
C GLU A 41 17.78 2.62 -15.68
N GLU A 42 17.41 3.02 -16.90
CA GLU A 42 16.25 2.47 -17.61
C GLU A 42 16.39 0.98 -17.90
N SER A 43 17.63 0.51 -18.11
CA SER A 43 17.95 -0.90 -18.29
C SER A 43 17.57 -1.74 -17.07
N ALA A 44 17.91 -1.29 -15.86
CA ALA A 44 17.56 -1.97 -14.62
C ALA A 44 16.04 -1.94 -14.36
N LEU A 45 15.37 -0.82 -14.66
CA LEU A 45 13.92 -0.72 -14.53
C LEU A 45 13.20 -1.67 -15.51
N SER A 46 13.76 -1.85 -16.70
CA SER A 46 13.19 -2.74 -17.72
C SER A 46 13.22 -4.22 -17.32
N GLU A 47 14.05 -4.62 -16.36
CA GLU A 47 14.07 -5.99 -15.82
C GLU A 47 12.86 -6.30 -14.93
N VAL A 48 12.25 -5.27 -14.33
CA VAL A 48 11.12 -5.42 -13.40
C VAL A 48 9.81 -4.90 -13.97
N VAL A 49 9.85 -4.20 -15.11
CA VAL A 49 8.67 -3.71 -15.83
C VAL A 49 8.24 -4.74 -16.90
N PRO A 50 7.03 -5.32 -16.81
CA PRO A 50 6.60 -6.32 -17.77
C PRO A 50 6.17 -5.69 -19.10
N LYS A 51 6.45 -6.39 -20.20
CA LYS A 51 5.82 -6.08 -21.49
C LYS A 51 4.30 -6.21 -21.36
N PRO A 52 3.49 -5.36 -22.03
CA PRO A 52 3.85 -4.38 -23.05
C PRO A 52 4.20 -2.96 -22.53
N LEU A 53 4.42 -2.79 -21.23
CA LEU A 53 4.78 -1.49 -20.66
C LEU A 53 6.21 -1.10 -21.09
N LYS A 54 6.45 0.19 -21.30
CA LYS A 54 7.77 0.74 -21.64
C LYS A 54 8.23 1.70 -20.54
N VAL A 55 9.47 1.59 -20.07
CA VAL A 55 10.06 2.56 -19.13
C VAL A 55 10.19 3.93 -19.82
N VAL A 56 10.01 5.01 -19.07
CA VAL A 56 10.11 6.39 -19.57
C VAL A 56 10.98 7.24 -18.63
N ASP A 57 12.05 7.83 -19.15
CA ASP A 57 12.94 8.82 -18.49
C ASP A 57 13.61 8.36 -17.18
N GLY A 58 13.55 7.06 -16.88
CA GLY A 58 14.06 6.47 -15.64
C GLY A 58 13.37 6.96 -14.35
N GLU A 59 12.21 7.62 -14.44
CA GLU A 59 11.58 8.28 -13.29
C GLU A 59 10.94 7.26 -12.33
N VAL A 60 11.34 7.35 -11.06
CA VAL A 60 10.81 6.50 -9.99
C VAL A 60 10.32 7.36 -8.84
N PHE A 61 9.12 7.03 -8.35
CA PHE A 61 8.60 7.51 -7.08
C PHE A 61 8.59 6.36 -6.07
N THR A 62 9.00 6.62 -4.85
CA THR A 62 8.93 5.66 -3.74
C THR A 62 8.35 6.32 -2.51
N TYR A 63 7.72 5.53 -1.65
CA TYR A 63 7.26 6.02 -0.37
C TYR A 63 7.41 4.99 0.74
N VAL A 64 7.34 5.49 1.97
CA VAL A 64 7.01 4.73 3.18
C VAL A 64 5.90 5.49 3.90
N VAL A 65 4.74 4.87 4.06
CA VAL A 65 3.51 5.53 4.51
C VAL A 65 2.76 4.74 5.57
N GLU A 66 1.98 5.47 6.35
CA GLU A 66 0.85 4.96 7.13
C GLU A 66 -0.43 5.18 6.33
N ILE A 67 -1.30 4.18 6.36
CA ILE A 67 -2.59 4.20 5.69
C ILE A 67 -3.68 3.85 6.69
N VAL A 68 -4.71 4.69 6.73
CA VAL A 68 -6.00 4.39 7.35
C VAL A 68 -6.97 4.01 6.24
N THR A 69 -7.66 2.89 6.37
CA THR A 69 -8.63 2.41 5.40
C THR A 69 -10.02 2.26 6.03
N TYR A 70 -11.05 2.51 5.25
CA TYR A 70 -12.44 2.35 5.68
C TYR A 70 -13.30 1.79 4.54
N SER A 71 -14.27 0.92 4.89
CA SER A 71 -15.35 0.51 4.00
C SER A 71 -16.70 0.73 4.69
N PRO A 72 -17.67 1.37 4.02
CA PRO A 72 -19.04 1.46 4.52
C PRO A 72 -19.72 0.10 4.75
N HIS A 73 -19.26 -0.96 4.09
CA HIS A 73 -19.80 -2.32 4.25
C HIS A 73 -19.22 -3.07 5.45
N ALA A 74 -18.27 -2.47 6.16
CA ALA A 74 -17.63 -3.04 7.34
C ALA A 74 -17.41 -1.96 8.41
N SER A 75 -18.39 -1.08 8.59
CA SER A 75 -18.30 0.06 9.52
C SER A 75 -18.05 -0.34 10.97
N GLU A 76 -18.54 -1.52 11.39
CA GLU A 76 -18.35 -2.05 12.74
C GLU A 76 -16.87 -2.31 13.08
N LEU A 77 -15.99 -2.53 12.09
CA LEU A 77 -14.56 -2.75 12.33
C LEU A 77 -13.88 -1.57 13.03
N VAL A 78 -14.45 -0.36 12.92
CA VAL A 78 -13.98 0.82 13.64
C VAL A 78 -13.99 0.60 15.16
N VAL A 79 -14.92 -0.22 15.66
CA VAL A 79 -15.05 -0.53 17.08
C VAL A 79 -14.56 -1.94 17.38
N GLU A 80 -14.92 -2.92 16.56
CA GLU A 80 -14.69 -4.34 16.84
C GLU A 80 -13.24 -4.80 16.58
N ALA A 81 -12.57 -4.20 15.59
CA ALA A 81 -11.22 -4.58 15.17
C ALA A 81 -10.45 -3.38 14.59
N PRO A 82 -10.20 -2.32 15.40
CA PRO A 82 -9.66 -1.07 14.90
C PRO A 82 -8.27 -1.22 14.30
N ASP A 83 -7.47 -2.19 14.75
CA ASP A 83 -6.15 -2.52 14.20
C ASP A 83 -6.20 -2.89 12.70
N GLN A 84 -7.33 -3.44 12.23
CA GLN A 84 -7.53 -3.80 10.82
C GLN A 84 -7.71 -2.59 9.90
N LEU A 85 -7.95 -1.41 10.46
CA LEU A 85 -8.10 -0.17 9.70
C LEU A 85 -6.76 0.50 9.39
N TYR A 86 -5.68 0.12 10.08
CA TYR A 86 -4.39 0.77 9.96
C TYR A 86 -3.37 -0.22 9.40
N TYR A 87 -2.56 0.23 8.45
CA TYR A 87 -1.40 -0.51 8.00
C TYR A 87 -0.34 0.45 7.49
N HIS A 88 0.90 -0.02 7.46
CA HIS A 88 2.00 0.69 6.83
C HIS A 88 2.34 0.05 5.50
N GLU A 89 2.79 0.87 4.56
CA GLU A 89 3.10 0.44 3.20
C GLU A 89 4.39 1.10 2.73
N GLY A 90 5.21 0.32 2.03
CA GLY A 90 6.32 0.85 1.25
C GLY A 90 6.23 0.33 -0.18
N ALA A 91 6.47 1.18 -1.16
CA ALA A 91 6.37 0.81 -2.56
C ALA A 91 7.30 1.62 -3.47
N PHE A 92 7.51 1.10 -4.68
CA PHE A 92 8.14 1.80 -5.80
C PHE A 92 7.16 1.92 -6.95
N PHE A 93 7.23 3.03 -7.68
CA PHE A 93 6.42 3.32 -8.85
C PHE A 93 7.33 3.81 -9.96
N VAL A 94 7.37 3.06 -11.04
CA VAL A 94 8.12 3.38 -12.24
C VAL A 94 7.19 4.07 -13.23
N LYS A 95 7.62 5.22 -13.77
CA LYS A 95 6.92 5.86 -14.87
C LYS A 95 7.05 5.01 -16.12
N VAL A 96 5.90 4.63 -16.68
CA VAL A 96 5.84 3.78 -17.87
C VAL A 96 4.87 4.34 -18.90
N GLU A 97 5.07 3.98 -20.17
CA GLU A 97 4.12 4.22 -21.25
C GLU A 97 3.40 2.92 -21.62
N TYR A 98 2.09 3.03 -21.87
CA TYR A 98 1.29 2.01 -22.53
C TYR A 98 0.28 2.65 -23.48
N GLY A 99 0.30 2.27 -24.76
CA GLY A 99 -0.63 2.80 -25.76
C GLY A 99 -0.58 4.33 -25.92
N GLY A 100 0.62 4.94 -25.83
CA GLY A 100 0.81 6.39 -25.92
C GLY A 100 0.35 7.18 -24.71
N ARG A 101 0.03 6.51 -23.58
CA ARG A 101 -0.34 7.15 -22.31
C ARG A 101 0.65 6.79 -21.22
N LEU A 102 0.89 7.73 -20.31
CA LEU A 102 1.77 7.54 -19.16
C LEU A 102 1.01 6.97 -17.97
N TYR A 103 1.65 6.04 -17.26
CA TYR A 103 1.16 5.36 -16.07
C TYR A 103 2.27 5.21 -15.03
N ALA A 104 1.88 4.85 -13.82
CA ALA A 104 2.77 4.40 -12.76
C ALA A 104 2.64 2.88 -12.60
N TYR A 105 3.71 2.14 -12.87
CA TYR A 105 3.78 0.70 -12.63
C TYR A 105 4.47 0.42 -11.31
N CYS A 106 3.88 -0.43 -10.47
CA CYS A 106 4.47 -0.81 -9.19
C CYS A 106 5.10 -2.21 -9.30
N PRO A 107 6.43 -2.34 -9.39
CA PRO A 107 7.09 -3.63 -9.39
C PRO A 107 7.12 -4.28 -8.01
N PHE A 108 7.23 -3.48 -6.94
CA PHE A 108 7.41 -3.98 -5.58
C PHE A 108 6.62 -3.16 -4.55
N MET A 109 5.94 -3.87 -3.66
CA MET A 109 5.19 -3.28 -2.56
C MET A 109 5.26 -4.19 -1.33
N TRP A 110 5.34 -3.58 -0.16
CA TRP A 110 5.36 -4.28 1.12
C TRP A 110 4.41 -3.64 2.11
N VAL A 111 3.77 -4.48 2.91
CA VAL A 111 2.83 -4.08 3.96
C VAL A 111 3.05 -4.88 5.23
N ASP A 112 2.51 -4.41 6.34
CA ASP A 112 2.52 -5.11 7.64
C ASP A 112 1.17 -5.71 8.02
N SER A 113 0.14 -5.60 7.15
CA SER A 113 -1.20 -6.13 7.35
C SER A 113 -1.54 -7.22 6.32
N ASP A 114 -2.11 -8.32 6.80
CA ASP A 114 -2.60 -9.43 5.99
C ASP A 114 -3.85 -9.07 5.17
N ILE A 115 -4.77 -8.26 5.73
CA ILE A 115 -5.92 -7.71 5.02
C ILE A 115 -5.43 -6.84 3.87
N SER A 116 -4.47 -5.96 4.13
CA SER A 116 -3.88 -5.11 3.09
C SER A 116 -3.16 -5.94 2.02
N LEU A 117 -2.42 -6.98 2.43
CA LEU A 117 -1.75 -7.93 1.55
C LEU A 117 -2.76 -8.59 0.60
N LEU A 118 -3.77 -9.28 1.14
CA LEU A 118 -4.72 -10.05 0.34
C LEU A 118 -5.55 -9.15 -0.55
N ARG A 119 -6.06 -8.03 0.00
CA ARG A 119 -6.80 -7.03 -0.79
C ARG A 119 -5.96 -6.50 -1.96
N GLY A 120 -4.67 -6.24 -1.72
CA GLY A 120 -3.73 -5.81 -2.75
C GLY A 120 -3.60 -6.83 -3.88
N LEU A 121 -3.32 -8.08 -3.53
CA LEU A 121 -3.15 -9.18 -4.49
C LEU A 121 -4.41 -9.38 -5.35
N LEU A 122 -5.60 -9.30 -4.75
CA LEU A 122 -6.88 -9.44 -5.47
C LEU A 122 -7.09 -8.38 -6.56
N VAL A 123 -6.45 -7.20 -6.44
CA VAL A 123 -6.58 -6.09 -7.40
C VAL A 123 -5.27 -5.78 -8.14
N GLY A 124 -4.30 -6.68 -8.09
CA GLY A 124 -3.08 -6.62 -8.91
C GLY A 124 -1.88 -5.93 -8.27
N TRP A 125 -1.91 -5.55 -6.98
CA TRP A 125 -0.74 -5.03 -6.28
C TRP A 125 0.19 -6.17 -5.84
N PRO A 126 1.51 -6.12 -6.15
CA PRO A 126 2.45 -7.21 -5.87
C PRO A 126 2.97 -7.17 -4.43
N LYS A 127 2.04 -7.18 -3.46
CA LYS A 127 2.34 -7.00 -2.04
C LYS A 127 3.05 -8.21 -1.43
N LYS A 128 3.97 -7.95 -0.49
CA LYS A 128 4.55 -8.93 0.43
C LYS A 128 4.46 -8.42 1.87
N LEU A 129 4.44 -9.33 2.85
CA LEU A 129 4.59 -8.94 4.25
C LEU A 129 6.04 -8.51 4.56
N ALA A 130 6.17 -7.41 5.29
CA ALA A 130 7.41 -6.86 5.80
C ALA A 130 7.18 -6.07 7.09
N ARG A 131 8.25 -5.72 7.79
CA ARG A 131 8.24 -4.65 8.79
C ARG A 131 8.38 -3.32 8.07
N VAL A 132 7.41 -2.44 8.27
CA VAL A 132 7.43 -1.08 7.72
C VAL A 132 7.35 -0.11 8.90
N ALA A 133 8.21 0.90 8.93
CA ALA A 133 8.21 1.89 9.99
C ALA A 133 8.54 3.27 9.44
N LEU A 134 7.94 4.30 10.05
CA LEU A 134 8.18 5.69 9.71
C LEU A 134 8.02 6.60 10.93
N THR A 135 8.70 7.75 10.88
CA THR A 135 8.53 8.81 11.86
C THR A 135 7.15 9.44 11.69
N LYS A 136 6.35 9.44 12.76
CA LYS A 136 5.00 10.02 12.74
C LYS A 136 5.02 11.44 13.27
N LEU A 137 4.19 12.28 12.67
CA LEU A 137 3.88 13.61 13.16
C LEU A 137 2.60 13.55 13.98
N HIS A 138 2.54 14.32 15.06
CA HIS A 138 1.37 14.38 15.92
C HIS A 138 1.04 15.83 16.26
N PRO A 139 -0.17 16.33 15.95
CA PRO A 139 -0.51 17.76 16.11
C PRO A 139 -0.27 18.37 17.49
N LEU A 140 -0.25 17.54 18.53
CA LEU A 140 0.00 17.94 19.92
C LEU A 140 1.44 17.69 20.41
N LEU A 141 2.38 17.34 19.53
CA LEU A 141 3.78 17.06 19.89
C LEU A 141 4.71 18.21 19.44
N PRO A 142 5.14 19.09 20.36
CA PRO A 142 6.00 20.23 20.05
C PRO A 142 7.23 19.87 19.20
N GLY A 143 7.39 20.54 18.06
CA GLY A 143 8.47 20.32 17.09
C GLY A 143 8.24 19.23 16.04
N PHE A 144 7.20 18.39 16.21
CA PHE A 144 6.77 17.29 15.32
C PHE A 144 5.26 17.34 15.00
N GLU A 145 4.65 18.52 15.08
CA GLU A 145 3.21 18.73 14.88
C GLU A 145 2.80 18.60 13.41
N ARG A 146 3.67 19.08 12.52
CA ARG A 146 3.43 19.19 11.08
C ARG A 146 4.75 19.26 10.30
N PRO A 147 4.72 18.99 8.98
CA PRO A 147 5.90 19.18 8.14
C PRO A 147 6.41 20.62 8.22
N ARG A 148 7.72 20.79 8.37
CA ARG A 148 8.38 22.10 8.39
C ARG A 148 9.77 22.02 7.76
N ARG A 149 10.25 23.15 7.25
CA ARG A 149 11.59 23.25 6.64
C ARG A 149 12.65 22.80 7.65
N GLY A 150 13.55 21.93 7.21
CA GLY A 150 14.65 21.40 8.03
C GLY A 150 14.27 20.27 8.99
N LEU A 151 13.00 19.88 9.10
CA LEU A 151 12.62 18.69 9.86
C LEU A 151 13.16 17.44 9.17
N ARG A 152 13.83 16.58 9.93
CA ARG A 152 14.33 15.28 9.45
C ARG A 152 13.40 14.19 9.94
N LEU A 153 12.92 13.37 9.01
CA LEU A 153 12.06 12.22 9.25
C LEU A 153 12.72 10.99 8.62
N GLY A 154 12.53 9.84 9.23
CA GLY A 154 13.02 8.56 8.72
C GLY A 154 11.89 7.58 8.51
N GLY A 155 12.06 6.69 7.54
CA GLY A 155 11.22 5.51 7.35
C GLY A 155 12.04 4.41 6.67
N TYR A 156 11.64 3.16 6.87
CA TYR A 156 12.30 2.01 6.28
C TYR A 156 11.33 0.86 6.06
N VAL A 157 11.71 -0.04 5.14
CA VAL A 157 11.10 -1.36 4.95
C VAL A 157 12.15 -2.42 5.24
N ALA A 158 11.82 -3.43 6.05
CA ALA A 158 12.70 -4.55 6.37
C ALA A 158 11.97 -5.89 6.26
N ARG A 159 12.61 -6.89 5.67
CA ARG A 159 12.04 -8.22 5.50
C ARG A 159 13.13 -9.29 5.60
N ALA A 160 12.79 -10.44 6.21
CA ALA A 160 13.67 -11.59 6.32
C ALA A 160 15.06 -11.28 6.95
N GLY A 161 15.07 -10.39 7.95
CA GLY A 161 16.30 -10.02 8.67
C GLY A 161 17.11 -8.87 8.05
N SER A 162 16.70 -8.33 6.90
CA SER A 162 17.44 -7.28 6.20
C SER A 162 16.57 -6.05 5.92
N THR A 163 17.17 -4.86 5.99
CA THR A 163 16.58 -3.62 5.47
C THR A 163 16.58 -3.67 3.95
N LEU A 164 15.46 -3.30 3.34
CA LEU A 164 15.29 -3.19 1.88
C LEU A 164 15.63 -1.78 1.40
N TYR A 165 15.08 -0.75 2.06
CA TYR A 165 15.37 0.68 1.86
C TYR A 165 14.83 1.51 3.02
#